data_AF-A0A3Q2WJ95-F1
#
_entry.id   AF-A0A3Q2WJ95-F1
#
_cell.length_a   1.000
_cell.length_b   1.000
_cell.length_c   1.000
_cell.angle_alpha   90.00
_cell.angle_beta   90.00
_cell.angle_gamma   90.00
#
_symmetry.space_group_name_H-M   'P 1'
#
loop_
_entity.id
_entity.type
_entity.pdbx_description
1 polymer ?
#
loop_
_entity_poly.entity_id
_entity_poly.type
_entity_poly.pdbx_seq_one_letter_code
_entity_poly.pdbx_strand_id
1 'polypeptide(L)'
;MFSVVSRPLRSLRVYGVLRKSTVAMADALAKIPDVEIDPEGTFKYILVRVKAKDGDVHKDIVRGTKNAEYHNHIFEKVNPAMEALGMECKCLGGGKIEHNNQEKKIRVFGESTAFGKADHAVSVEKLKTFFSDYEITWSDDKK
;
A
#
# COMPACT_ATOMS: atom_id res chain seq x y z
N MET A 1 -38.68 33.07 -56.89
CA MET A 1 -39.11 31.67 -56.68
C MET A 1 -38.62 31.19 -55.33
N PHE A 2 -39.54 30.65 -54.53
CA PHE A 2 -39.32 29.95 -53.27
C PHE A 2 -38.34 28.77 -53.43
N SER A 3 -37.56 28.44 -52.40
CA SER A 3 -37.84 27.21 -51.66
C SER A 3 -37.02 27.12 -50.37
N VAL A 4 -37.73 26.82 -49.29
CA VAL A 4 -37.26 26.57 -47.94
C VAL A 4 -37.21 25.05 -47.78
N VAL A 5 -36.11 24.46 -47.32
CA VAL A 5 -36.20 23.16 -46.61
C VAL A 5 -35.19 23.13 -45.46
N SER A 6 -35.67 22.58 -44.36
CA SER A 6 -35.20 22.67 -42.99
C SER A 6 -34.54 21.36 -42.53
N ARG A 7 -33.82 21.44 -41.39
CA ARG A 7 -33.72 20.42 -40.29
C ARG A 7 -32.59 19.34 -40.33
N PRO A 8 -32.22 18.71 -39.17
CA PRO A 8 -31.05 19.12 -38.37
C PRO A 8 -30.17 17.97 -37.80
N LEU A 9 -29.15 18.35 -37.03
CA LEU A 9 -28.57 17.68 -35.83
C LEU A 9 -27.76 16.36 -35.94
N ARG A 10 -26.74 16.34 -35.06
CA ARG A 10 -26.01 15.21 -34.43
C ARG A 10 -24.83 14.61 -35.20
N SER A 11 -23.64 14.88 -34.67
CA SER A 11 -22.94 13.82 -33.94
C SER A 11 -21.93 14.43 -32.96
N LEU A 12 -22.21 14.29 -31.66
CA LEU A 12 -21.20 14.47 -30.61
C LEU A 12 -20.13 13.40 -30.82
N ARG A 13 -18.88 13.80 -31.07
CA ARG A 13 -17.76 12.90 -30.85
C ARG A 13 -17.25 13.11 -29.43
N VAL A 14 -17.58 12.15 -28.59
CA VAL A 14 -17.23 12.05 -27.17
C VAL A 14 -15.71 12.09 -27.03
N TYR A 15 -15.16 13.23 -26.65
CA TYR A 15 -13.80 13.32 -26.12
C TYR A 15 -13.89 13.32 -24.59
N GLY A 16 -13.40 12.23 -23.98
CA GLY A 16 -12.99 12.27 -22.58
C GLY A 16 -13.89 11.54 -21.58
N VAL A 17 -13.96 10.20 -21.68
CA VAL A 17 -14.43 9.35 -20.55
C VAL A 17 -13.45 8.20 -20.28
N LEU A 18 -12.14 8.40 -20.50
CA LEU A 18 -11.13 7.40 -20.12
C LEU A 18 -9.90 7.96 -19.38
N ARG A 19 -9.84 9.26 -19.08
CA ARG A 19 -8.70 9.87 -18.36
C ARG A 19 -8.98 10.24 -16.90
N LYS A 20 -10.23 10.30 -16.46
CA LYS A 20 -10.58 10.74 -15.09
C LYS A 20 -10.37 9.65 -14.03
N SER A 21 -10.63 8.40 -14.37
CA SER A 21 -10.63 7.30 -13.40
C SER A 21 -9.21 6.90 -12.95
N THR A 22 -8.23 6.88 -13.84
CA THR A 22 -6.86 6.46 -13.51
C THR A 22 -6.13 7.49 -12.63
N VAL A 23 -6.36 8.78 -12.84
CA VAL A 23 -5.70 9.86 -12.07
C VAL A 23 -6.25 9.92 -10.63
N ALA A 24 -7.57 9.79 -10.46
CA ALA A 24 -8.17 9.79 -9.12
C ALA A 24 -7.76 8.55 -8.29
N MET A 25 -7.59 7.39 -8.94
CA MET A 25 -7.12 6.18 -8.27
C MET A 25 -5.65 6.24 -7.88
N ALA A 26 -4.80 6.82 -8.74
CA ALA A 26 -3.40 7.05 -8.42
C ALA A 26 -3.22 8.05 -7.25
N ASP A 27 -4.03 9.11 -7.20
CA ASP A 27 -4.04 10.07 -6.10
C ASP A 27 -4.48 9.42 -4.78
N ALA A 28 -5.47 8.53 -4.81
CA ALA A 28 -5.90 7.79 -3.64
C ALA A 28 -4.80 6.83 -3.12
N LEU A 29 -4.10 6.12 -4.01
CA LEU A 29 -2.95 5.28 -3.64
C LEU A 29 -1.77 6.11 -3.08
N ALA A 30 -1.59 7.34 -3.57
CA ALA A 30 -0.55 8.24 -3.09
C ALA A 30 -0.83 8.75 -1.66
N LYS A 31 -2.10 8.92 -1.28
CA LYS A 31 -2.50 9.32 0.09
C LYS A 31 -2.20 8.26 1.15
N ILE A 32 -2.10 7.00 0.74
CA ILE A 32 -1.80 5.91 1.67
C ILE A 32 -0.31 5.95 2.01
N PRO A 33 0.07 6.01 3.29
CA PRO A 33 1.48 6.01 3.67
C PRO A 33 2.13 4.68 3.26
N ASP A 34 3.32 4.73 2.64
CA ASP A 34 4.07 3.54 2.25
C ASP A 34 4.49 2.69 3.46
N VAL A 35 4.81 3.36 4.57
CA VAL A 35 5.27 2.74 5.80
C VAL A 35 4.51 3.34 6.97
N GLU A 36 3.97 2.49 7.83
CA GLU A 36 3.40 2.89 9.10
C GLU A 36 3.80 1.84 10.14
N ILE A 37 4.73 2.24 11.01
CA ILE A 37 5.30 1.38 12.05
C ILE A 37 5.34 2.13 13.38
N ASP A 38 5.26 1.41 14.49
CA ASP A 38 5.49 1.97 15.82
C ASP A 38 6.91 2.59 15.92
N PRO A 39 7.09 3.72 16.62
CA PRO A 39 8.34 4.48 16.62
C PRO A 39 9.49 3.80 17.38
N GLU A 40 9.22 2.76 18.15
CA GLU A 40 10.24 2.01 18.88
C GLU A 40 9.74 0.61 19.25
N GLY A 41 10.67 -0.25 19.70
CA GLY A 41 10.51 -1.62 20.19
C GLY A 41 10.33 -2.69 19.09
N THR A 42 10.04 -3.92 19.54
CA THR A 42 9.98 -5.10 18.65
C THR A 42 8.53 -5.54 18.46
N PHE A 43 8.09 -5.59 17.21
CA PHE A 43 6.70 -5.87 16.87
C PHE A 43 6.57 -6.62 15.55
N LYS A 44 5.37 -7.17 15.31
CA LYS A 44 5.07 -7.90 14.07
C LYS A 44 4.73 -6.89 12.97
N TYR A 45 5.06 -7.25 11.74
CA TYR A 45 4.73 -6.45 10.57
C TYR A 45 4.26 -7.32 9.42
N ILE A 46 3.45 -6.74 8.55
CA ILE A 46 2.98 -7.36 7.31
C ILE A 46 3.36 -6.48 6.11
N LEU A 47 3.68 -7.13 5.00
CA LEU A 47 3.80 -6.51 3.69
C LEU A 47 2.49 -6.74 2.95
N VAL A 48 1.81 -5.67 2.60
CA VAL A 48 0.48 -5.72 1.96
C VAL A 48 0.54 -5.00 0.62
N ARG A 49 0.07 -5.65 -0.43
CA ARG A 49 -0.13 -5.04 -1.73
C ARG A 49 -1.54 -4.46 -1.80
N VAL A 50 -1.64 -3.15 -1.92
CA VAL A 50 -2.91 -2.44 -2.12
C VAL A 50 -3.06 -2.11 -3.59
N LYS A 51 -4.18 -2.51 -4.20
CA LYS A 51 -4.51 -2.22 -5.60
C LYS A 51 -5.88 -1.55 -5.67
N ALA A 52 -6.11 -0.74 -6.71
CA ALA A 52 -7.45 -0.23 -6.97
C ALA A 52 -8.34 -1.35 -7.54
N LYS A 53 -9.63 -1.39 -7.17
CA LYS A 53 -10.57 -2.42 -7.65
C LYS A 53 -10.73 -2.46 -9.18
N ASP A 54 -10.57 -1.30 -9.83
CA ASP A 54 -10.71 -1.12 -11.29
C ASP A 54 -9.36 -0.85 -11.99
N GLY A 55 -8.22 -1.13 -11.36
CA GLY A 55 -6.90 -0.78 -11.89
C GLY A 55 -5.86 -1.88 -11.76
N ASP A 56 -4.90 -1.87 -12.69
CA ASP A 56 -3.68 -2.71 -12.63
C ASP A 56 -2.60 -2.10 -11.71
N VAL A 57 -2.80 -0.83 -11.31
CA VAL A 57 -1.87 -0.11 -10.43
C VAL A 57 -1.99 -0.65 -9.01
N HIS A 58 -0.86 -1.07 -8.48
CA HIS A 58 -0.73 -1.53 -7.11
C HIS A 58 0.40 -0.80 -6.39
N LYS A 59 0.30 -0.75 -5.07
CA LYS A 59 1.26 -0.15 -4.17
C LYS A 59 1.50 -1.11 -3.01
N ASP A 60 2.75 -1.45 -2.80
CA ASP A 60 3.14 -2.24 -1.64
C ASP A 60 3.29 -1.32 -0.43
N ILE A 61 2.76 -1.73 0.72
CA ILE A 61 2.82 -0.98 1.96
C ILE A 61 3.31 -1.86 3.10
N VAL A 62 4.05 -1.26 4.01
CA VAL A 62 4.56 -1.89 5.23
C VAL A 62 3.71 -1.39 6.39
N ARG A 63 3.13 -2.33 7.14
CA ARG A 63 2.33 -2.05 8.35
C ARG A 63 2.83 -2.86 9.51
N GLY A 64 3.15 -2.22 10.63
CA GLY A 64 3.63 -2.88 11.84
C GLY A 64 3.18 -2.14 13.09
N THR A 65 2.77 -2.87 14.11
CA THR A 65 2.39 -2.25 15.38
C THR A 65 2.63 -3.18 16.56
N LYS A 66 3.07 -2.60 17.68
CA LYS A 66 3.23 -3.29 18.97
C LYS A 66 1.93 -3.83 19.52
N ASN A 67 0.82 -3.17 19.20
CA ASN A 67 -0.49 -3.52 19.73
C ASN A 67 -1.10 -4.75 19.01
N ALA A 68 -0.45 -5.27 17.98
CA ALA A 68 -0.89 -6.46 17.28
C ALA A 68 -0.16 -7.71 17.80
N GLU A 69 -0.91 -8.57 18.48
CA GLU A 69 -0.39 -9.85 18.94
C GLU A 69 -0.10 -10.82 17.78
N TYR A 70 -0.82 -10.71 16.66
CA TYR A 70 -0.62 -11.52 15.45
C TYR A 70 -0.65 -10.67 14.18
N HIS A 71 -0.04 -11.18 13.11
CA HIS A 71 -0.07 -10.55 11.79
C HIS A 71 -1.50 -10.32 11.27
N ASN A 72 -2.41 -11.25 11.58
CA ASN A 72 -3.83 -11.16 11.21
C ASN A 72 -4.48 -9.88 11.77
N HIS A 73 -4.19 -9.51 13.02
CA HIS A 73 -4.78 -8.33 13.64
C HIS A 73 -4.36 -7.03 12.93
N ILE A 74 -3.15 -7.01 12.35
CA ILE A 74 -2.69 -5.87 11.54
C ILE A 74 -3.51 -5.83 10.24
N PHE A 75 -3.64 -6.97 9.58
CA PHE A 75 -4.39 -7.06 8.33
C PHE A 75 -5.87 -6.74 8.50
N GLU A 76 -6.51 -7.23 9.57
CA GLU A 76 -7.92 -6.96 9.89
C GLU A 76 -8.20 -5.48 10.19
N LYS A 77 -7.19 -4.70 10.60
CA LYS A 77 -7.31 -3.25 10.72
C LYS A 77 -7.09 -2.53 9.40
N VAL A 78 -6.12 -3.01 8.61
CA VAL A 78 -5.73 -2.37 7.35
C VAL A 78 -6.75 -2.63 6.25
N ASN A 79 -7.26 -3.86 6.13
CA ASN A 79 -8.20 -4.25 5.08
C ASN A 79 -9.47 -3.38 5.03
N PRO A 80 -10.25 -3.23 6.11
CA PRO A 80 -11.46 -2.39 6.06
C PRO A 80 -11.14 -0.92 5.78
N ALA A 81 -9.99 -0.40 6.24
CA ALA A 81 -9.56 0.96 5.93
C ALA A 81 -9.28 1.15 4.42
N MET A 82 -8.66 0.15 3.77
CA MET A 82 -8.44 0.15 2.33
C MET A 82 -9.72 -0.07 1.54
N GLU A 83 -10.59 -0.97 1.99
CA GLU A 83 -11.88 -1.22 1.34
C GLU A 83 -12.81 -0.01 1.39
N ALA A 84 -12.79 0.76 2.50
CA ALA A 84 -13.52 2.02 2.61
C ALA A 84 -13.04 3.07 1.59
N LEU A 85 -11.78 3.00 1.16
CA LEU A 85 -11.21 3.82 0.09
C LEU A 85 -11.48 3.25 -1.32
N GLY A 86 -12.20 2.13 -1.43
CA GLY A 86 -12.47 1.45 -2.70
C GLY A 86 -11.28 0.66 -3.24
N MET A 87 -10.33 0.30 -2.38
CA MET A 87 -9.14 -0.47 -2.74
C MET A 87 -9.23 -1.90 -2.23
N GLU A 88 -8.41 -2.76 -2.82
CA GLU A 88 -8.30 -4.16 -2.46
C GLU A 88 -6.89 -4.39 -1.93
N CYS A 89 -6.75 -5.06 -0.79
CA CYS A 89 -5.45 -5.29 -0.19
C CYS A 89 -5.15 -6.78 -0.04
N LYS A 90 -3.90 -7.15 -0.31
CA LYS A 90 -3.44 -8.54 -0.35
C LYS A 90 -2.17 -8.68 0.48
N CYS A 91 -2.22 -9.50 1.52
CA CYS A 91 -1.00 -9.89 2.24
C CYS A 91 -0.04 -10.63 1.31
N LEU A 92 1.18 -10.11 1.17
CA LEU A 92 2.29 -10.78 0.50
C LEU A 92 3.14 -11.60 1.47
N GLY A 93 2.99 -11.36 2.78
CA GLY A 93 3.69 -12.07 3.84
C GLY A 93 3.85 -11.18 5.08
N GLY A 94 4.61 -11.66 6.06
CA GLY A 94 5.02 -10.83 7.19
C GLY A 94 6.33 -11.26 7.83
N GLY A 95 6.65 -10.61 8.95
CA GLY A 95 7.81 -10.88 9.77
C GLY A 95 7.76 -10.06 11.06
N LYS A 96 8.93 -9.73 11.60
CA LYS A 96 9.12 -8.85 12.75
C LYS A 96 10.00 -7.67 12.38
N ILE A 97 9.72 -6.53 12.99
CA ILE A 97 10.54 -5.32 12.94
C ILE A 97 10.96 -5.03 14.37
N GLU A 98 12.25 -4.85 14.56
CA GLU A 98 12.83 -4.25 15.75
C GLU A 98 13.21 -2.82 15.40
N HIS A 99 12.51 -1.86 15.98
CA HIS A 99 12.74 -0.45 15.78
C HIS A 99 13.40 0.13 17.03
N ASN A 100 14.64 0.57 16.91
CA ASN A 100 15.38 1.21 17.98
C ASN A 100 15.63 2.68 17.63
N ASN A 101 14.74 3.57 18.10
CA ASN A 101 14.83 5.02 17.89
C ASN A 101 16.09 5.63 18.54
N GLN A 102 16.58 5.05 19.64
CA GLN A 102 17.78 5.57 20.33
C GLN A 102 19.04 5.37 19.49
N GLU A 103 19.21 4.18 18.92
CA GLU A 103 20.34 3.86 18.05
C GLU A 103 20.09 4.24 16.59
N LYS A 104 18.89 4.72 16.25
CA LYS A 104 18.40 4.89 14.88
C LYS A 104 18.62 3.64 14.03
N LYS A 105 18.28 2.47 14.57
CA LYS A 105 18.42 1.18 13.91
C LYS A 105 17.07 0.51 13.71
N ILE A 106 16.84 -0.02 12.52
CA ILE A 106 15.66 -0.83 12.22
C ILE A 106 16.13 -2.17 11.69
N ARG A 107 15.72 -3.25 12.33
CA ARG A 107 16.04 -4.62 11.90
C ARG A 107 14.77 -5.37 11.52
N VAL A 108 14.73 -5.87 10.29
CA VAL A 108 13.62 -6.64 9.73
C VAL A 108 14.00 -8.12 9.66
N PHE A 109 13.24 -9.01 10.28
CA PHE A 109 13.61 -10.44 10.35
C PHE A 109 12.41 -11.36 10.64
N GLY A 110 12.63 -12.68 10.54
CA GLY A 110 11.62 -13.70 10.80
C GLY A 110 10.49 -13.75 9.76
N GLU A 111 9.45 -14.51 10.05
CA GLU A 111 8.34 -14.74 9.11
C GLU A 111 6.98 -14.66 9.81
N SER A 112 5.90 -14.54 9.03
CA SER A 112 4.54 -14.70 9.56
C SER A 112 4.14 -16.17 9.54
N THR A 113 3.63 -16.67 10.67
CA THR A 113 3.05 -18.02 10.75
C THR A 113 1.78 -18.15 9.90
N ALA A 114 1.02 -17.06 9.74
CA ALA A 114 -0.24 -17.06 9.00
C ALA A 114 -0.05 -16.80 7.50
N PHE A 115 0.85 -15.89 7.14
CA PHE A 115 1.03 -15.42 5.76
C PHE A 115 2.35 -15.84 5.11
N GLY A 116 3.22 -16.52 5.84
CA GLY A 116 4.57 -16.85 5.41
C GLY A 116 5.53 -15.66 5.48
N LYS A 117 6.72 -15.86 4.92
CA LYS A 117 7.81 -14.88 4.89
C LYS A 117 7.51 -13.78 3.85
N ALA A 118 7.54 -12.51 4.28
CA ALA A 118 7.49 -11.37 3.38
C ALA A 118 8.81 -11.16 2.62
N ASP A 119 8.75 -10.39 1.53
CA ASP A 119 9.95 -9.84 0.92
C ASP A 119 10.53 -8.73 1.82
N HIS A 120 11.50 -9.10 2.66
CA HIS A 120 12.15 -8.16 3.57
C HIS A 120 12.97 -7.11 2.82
N ALA A 121 13.49 -7.42 1.62
CA ALA A 121 14.25 -6.46 0.85
C ALA A 121 13.34 -5.30 0.41
N VAL A 122 12.17 -5.60 -0.16
CA VAL A 122 11.16 -4.60 -0.52
C VAL A 122 10.71 -3.79 0.70
N SER A 123 10.54 -4.46 1.85
CA SER A 123 10.16 -3.80 3.10
C SER A 123 11.24 -2.81 3.56
N VAL A 124 12.51 -3.20 3.50
CA VAL A 124 13.66 -2.36 3.86
C VAL A 124 13.84 -1.19 2.90
N GLU A 125 13.65 -1.37 1.60
CA GLU A 125 13.73 -0.24 0.65
C GLU A 125 12.69 0.85 0.96
N LYS A 126 11.46 0.45 1.29
CA LYS A 126 10.41 1.37 1.73
C LYS A 126 10.75 2.05 3.05
N LEU A 127 11.22 1.27 4.01
CA LEU A 127 11.68 1.80 5.29
C LEU A 127 12.83 2.79 5.10
N LYS A 128 13.79 2.54 4.22
CA LYS A 128 14.94 3.43 3.94
C LYS A 128 14.50 4.74 3.29
N THR A 129 13.45 4.69 2.47
CA THR A 129 12.86 5.88 1.87
C THR A 129 12.19 6.77 2.93
N PHE A 130 11.60 6.17 3.96
CA PHE A 130 10.91 6.90 5.03
C PHE A 130 11.82 7.30 6.20
N PHE A 131 12.78 6.44 6.55
CA PHE A 131 13.76 6.58 7.62
C PHE A 131 15.17 6.66 7.03
N SER A 132 15.44 7.71 6.26
CA SER A 132 16.74 7.94 5.60
C SER A 132 17.91 8.02 6.57
N ASP A 133 17.66 8.48 7.79
CA ASP A 133 18.66 8.66 8.85
C ASP A 133 18.89 7.41 9.71
N TYR A 134 18.20 6.31 9.39
CA TYR A 134 18.28 5.07 10.14
C TYR A 134 19.14 4.02 9.42
N GLU A 135 19.84 3.21 10.21
CA GLU A 135 20.50 2.02 9.72
C GLU A 135 19.48 0.87 9.66
N ILE A 136 19.03 0.57 8.43
CA ILE A 136 17.99 -0.42 8.19
C ILE A 136 18.58 -1.68 7.58
N THR A 137 18.49 -2.78 8.32
CA THR A 137 19.01 -4.09 7.94
C THR A 137 17.89 -5.10 7.88
N TRP A 138 18.03 -6.12 7.03
CA TRP A 138 17.17 -7.29 7.07
C TRP A 138 17.99 -8.56 7.24
N SER A 139 17.36 -9.59 7.79
CA SER A 139 17.96 -10.92 7.94
C SER A 139 16.90 -11.98 7.68
N ASP A 140 17.29 -13.10 7.08
CA ASP A 140 16.44 -14.29 6.96
C ASP A 140 16.38 -15.10 8.28
N ASP A 141 17.04 -14.60 9.32
CA ASP A 141 17.17 -15.30 10.58
C ASP A 141 15.81 -15.41 11.29
N LYS A 142 15.52 -16.60 11.82
CA LYS A 142 14.28 -16.91 12.54
C LYS A 142 14.43 -16.79 14.07
N LYS A 143 15.60 -16.43 14.58
CA LYS A 143 15.99 -16.60 15.98
C LYS A 143 16.19 -15.28 16.74
#